data_AF-A0A2J8TJT8-F1
#
_entry.id   AF-A0A2J8TJT8-F1
#
_cell.length_a   1.000
_cell.length_b   1.000
_cell.length_c   1.000
_cell.angle_alpha   90.00
_cell.angle_beta   90.00
_cell.angle_gamma   90.00
#
_symmetry.space_group_name_H-M   'P 1'
#
loop_
_entity.id
_entity.type
_entity.pdbx_description
1 polymer ?
#
loop_
_entity_poly.entity_id
_entity_poly.type
_entity_poly.pdbx_seq_one_letter_code
_entity_poly.pdbx_strand_id
1 'polypeptide(L)'
;MELIQDTSRPPLEYVNGVPLIKYFAEALGPLQSFRARPDDLLISTYPKSGTTWVSQILDMIYQGGDLEKCHRAPIFMRVPFLEFKAPGIPSGMETLKDTPAPRLLKTHLPLALLPQTLLDQKVKVVYVARNAKDVAVSYYHFYHMAKVHPEPGTWDSFLEKFMAGEVSYGSWYQHVHEWWELSRTHPVLYLFYEDMKENPKREIQKILEFVGRSLPEETVNFMVQHTSFKEMKKNPMTNYTTIPQDLMDHSISPFMRKGMAGDWKTTFTVAQNERFDADYA
;
A
#
# COMPACT_ATOMS: atom_id res chain seq x y z
N MET A 1 0.78 41.26 8.64
CA MET A 1 0.36 39.89 8.95
C MET A 1 0.35 39.14 7.65
N GLU A 2 1.40 38.37 7.37
CA GLU A 2 1.35 37.39 6.30
C GLU A 2 0.22 36.42 6.63
N LEU A 3 -0.75 36.29 5.72
CA LEU A 3 -1.74 35.23 5.78
C LEU A 3 -0.96 33.91 5.76
N ILE A 4 -0.88 33.23 6.91
CA ILE A 4 -0.40 31.86 6.97
C ILE A 4 -1.38 31.08 6.11
N GLN A 5 -0.99 30.79 4.87
CA GLN A 5 -1.77 29.98 3.97
C GLN A 5 -1.92 28.62 4.63
N ASP A 6 -3.17 28.21 4.89
CA ASP A 6 -3.45 26.87 5.38
C ASP A 6 -2.96 25.88 4.31
N THR A 7 -1.84 25.24 4.59
CA THR A 7 -1.17 24.28 3.69
C THR A 7 -1.63 22.84 3.97
N SER A 8 -2.61 22.65 4.86
CA SER A 8 -3.17 21.34 5.14
C SER A 8 -4.05 20.86 3.99
N ARG A 9 -3.98 19.56 3.67
CA ARG A 9 -4.77 18.90 2.61
C ARG A 9 -4.70 19.55 1.22
N PRO A 10 -3.50 19.61 0.59
CA PRO A 10 -3.35 20.16 -0.74
C PRO A 10 -4.18 19.38 -1.79
N PRO A 11 -4.57 20.03 -2.91
CA PRO A 11 -5.16 19.32 -4.03
C PRO A 11 -4.19 18.29 -4.62
N LEU A 12 -4.72 17.32 -5.37
CA LEU A 12 -3.90 16.37 -6.13
C LEU A 12 -3.22 17.07 -7.31
N GLU A 13 -2.01 16.62 -7.65
CA GLU A 13 -1.27 17.06 -8.83
C GLU A 13 -1.24 15.93 -9.87
N TYR A 14 -1.47 16.28 -11.14
CA TYR A 14 -1.49 15.30 -12.22
C TYR A 14 -0.10 15.16 -12.85
N VAL A 15 0.42 13.94 -12.88
CA VAL A 15 1.67 13.58 -13.56
C VAL A 15 1.37 12.48 -14.57
N ASN A 16 1.62 12.73 -15.85
CA ASN A 16 1.28 11.82 -16.95
C ASN A 16 -0.17 11.31 -16.90
N GLY A 17 -1.11 12.19 -16.52
CA GLY A 17 -2.53 11.85 -16.38
C GLY A 17 -2.91 11.15 -15.07
N VAL A 18 -1.95 10.85 -14.19
CA VAL A 18 -2.21 10.20 -12.89
C VAL A 18 -2.31 11.27 -11.79
N PRO A 19 -3.43 11.37 -11.07
CA PRO A 19 -3.56 12.24 -9.91
C PRO A 19 -2.75 11.70 -8.72
N LEU A 20 -1.84 12.50 -8.17
CA LEU A 20 -0.98 12.13 -7.05
C LEU A 20 -1.08 13.14 -5.91
N ILE A 21 -0.78 12.70 -4.70
CA ILE A 21 -0.48 13.62 -3.60
C ILE A 21 0.68 14.52 -4.04
N LYS A 22 0.53 15.84 -3.89
CA LYS A 22 1.52 16.87 -4.28
C LYS A 22 2.96 16.47 -3.96
N TYR A 23 3.24 16.12 -2.70
CA TYR A 23 4.59 15.77 -2.27
C TYR A 23 5.13 14.52 -2.97
N PHE A 24 4.27 13.56 -3.33
CA PHE A 24 4.67 12.35 -4.04
C PHE A 24 4.93 12.65 -5.52
N ALA A 25 4.18 13.57 -6.13
CA ALA A 25 4.48 14.08 -7.47
C ALA A 25 5.88 14.74 -7.49
N GLU A 26 6.21 15.56 -6.49
CA GLU A 26 7.55 16.14 -6.33
C GLU A 26 8.64 15.06 -6.13
N ALA A 27 8.31 13.95 -5.47
CA ALA A 27 9.25 12.85 -5.21
C ALA A 27 9.63 12.09 -6.49
N LEU A 28 8.82 12.17 -7.56
CA LEU A 28 9.12 11.50 -8.83
C LEU A 28 10.39 12.02 -9.49
N GLY A 29 10.74 13.31 -9.31
CA GLY A 29 11.98 13.88 -9.85
C GLY A 29 13.22 13.15 -9.31
N PRO A 30 13.48 13.17 -7.99
CA PRO A 30 14.55 12.39 -7.38
C PRO A 30 14.47 10.88 -7.65
N LEU A 31 13.26 10.33 -7.77
CA LEU A 31 13.04 8.90 -8.02
C LEU A 31 13.58 8.45 -9.40
N GLN A 32 13.74 9.35 -10.38
CA GLN A 32 14.41 9.02 -11.66
C GLN A 32 15.86 8.56 -11.49
N SER A 33 16.52 8.98 -10.40
CA SER A 33 17.88 8.56 -10.05
C SER A 33 17.92 7.22 -9.30
N PHE A 34 16.76 6.64 -8.98
CA PHE A 34 16.69 5.32 -8.37
C PHE A 34 17.36 4.27 -9.26
N ARG A 35 18.06 3.34 -8.63
CA ARG A 35 18.67 2.17 -9.26
C ARG A 35 18.20 0.93 -8.51
N ALA A 36 17.40 0.12 -9.20
CA ALA A 36 17.01 -1.17 -8.68
C ALA A 36 18.22 -2.10 -8.66
N ARG A 37 18.24 -3.00 -7.69
CA ARG A 37 19.18 -4.10 -7.62
C ARG A 37 18.48 -5.39 -8.07
N PRO A 38 19.19 -6.36 -8.68
CA PRO A 38 18.61 -7.64 -9.07
C PRO A 38 17.94 -8.41 -7.92
N ASP A 39 18.40 -8.18 -6.69
CA ASP A 39 17.93 -8.83 -5.46
C ASP A 39 16.90 -8.01 -4.67
N ASP A 40 16.40 -6.92 -5.23
CA ASP A 40 15.24 -6.24 -4.67
C ASP A 40 13.97 -7.09 -4.80
N LEU A 41 13.00 -6.82 -3.94
CA LEU A 41 11.63 -7.30 -4.09
C LEU A 41 10.68 -6.12 -3.95
N LEU A 42 9.85 -5.93 -4.97
CA LEU A 42 8.86 -4.87 -5.01
C LEU A 42 7.49 -5.36 -4.51
N ILE A 43 6.94 -4.67 -3.53
CA ILE A 43 5.55 -4.81 -3.08
C ILE A 43 4.77 -3.70 -3.77
N SER A 44 3.87 -4.09 -4.67
CA SER A 44 3.01 -3.15 -5.39
C SER A 44 1.54 -3.44 -5.08
N THR A 45 0.76 -2.39 -4.84
CA THR A 45 -0.68 -2.52 -4.65
C THR A 45 -1.35 -1.23 -5.07
N TYR A 46 -2.59 -1.26 -5.55
CA TYR A 46 -3.45 -0.08 -5.42
C TYR A 46 -3.63 0.24 -3.91
N PRO A 47 -3.70 1.52 -3.48
CA PRO A 47 -3.85 1.87 -2.08
C PRO A 47 -4.95 1.09 -1.37
N LYS A 48 -4.70 0.73 -0.10
CA LYS A 48 -5.66 0.06 0.80
C LYS A 48 -5.99 -1.41 0.45
N SER A 49 -5.17 -2.04 -0.38
CA SER A 49 -5.32 -3.45 -0.77
C SER A 49 -4.53 -4.45 0.11
N GLY A 50 -3.96 -4.01 1.24
CA GLY A 50 -3.24 -4.91 2.16
C GLY A 50 -1.72 -4.77 2.13
N THR A 51 -1.19 -3.64 1.65
CA THR A 51 0.25 -3.38 1.52
C THR A 51 1.03 -3.62 2.80
N THR A 52 0.62 -2.99 3.91
CA THR A 52 1.27 -3.18 5.23
C THR A 52 1.26 -4.63 5.68
N TRP A 53 0.19 -5.36 5.37
CA TRP A 53 0.03 -6.75 5.77
C TRP A 53 1.05 -7.63 5.04
N VAL A 54 1.12 -7.53 3.71
CA VAL A 54 2.10 -8.29 2.93
C VAL A 54 3.53 -7.81 3.18
N SER A 55 3.75 -6.52 3.49
CA SER A 55 5.06 -6.01 3.91
C SER A 55 5.53 -6.67 5.21
N GLN A 56 4.64 -6.83 6.21
CA GLN A 56 5.01 -7.50 7.45
C GLN A 56 5.26 -9.00 7.23
N ILE A 57 4.46 -9.67 6.39
CA ILE A 57 4.69 -11.08 6.02
C ILE A 57 6.07 -11.24 5.38
N LEU A 58 6.39 -10.43 4.37
CA LEU A 58 7.66 -10.48 3.66
C LEU A 58 8.84 -10.16 4.58
N ASP A 59 8.74 -9.16 5.46
CA ASP A 59 9.82 -8.88 6.41
C ASP A 59 10.03 -10.04 7.37
N MET A 60 8.95 -10.65 7.90
CA MET A 60 9.08 -11.84 8.74
C MET A 60 9.76 -13.00 8.00
N ILE A 61 9.43 -13.23 6.72
CA ILE A 61 10.12 -14.22 5.89
C ILE A 61 11.62 -13.89 5.78
N TYR A 62 11.95 -12.62 5.54
CA TYR A 62 13.33 -12.19 5.35
C TYR A 62 14.16 -12.22 6.64
N GLN A 63 13.52 -12.05 7.80
CA GLN A 63 14.13 -12.23 9.11
C GLN A 63 14.09 -13.68 9.62
N GLY A 64 13.58 -14.63 8.84
CA GLY A 64 13.51 -16.05 9.23
C GLY A 64 12.48 -16.35 10.32
N GLY A 65 11.42 -15.55 10.43
CA GLY A 65 10.40 -15.64 11.48
C GLY A 65 10.78 -14.98 12.80
N ASP A 66 11.94 -14.31 12.87
CA ASP A 66 12.43 -13.64 14.06
C ASP A 66 11.67 -12.32 14.32
N LEU A 67 10.84 -12.33 15.36
CA LEU A 67 9.99 -11.18 15.72
C LEU A 67 10.80 -10.00 16.27
N GLU A 68 11.89 -10.26 16.99
CA GLU A 68 12.75 -9.21 17.55
C GLU A 68 13.40 -8.41 16.42
N LYS A 69 13.92 -9.10 15.41
CA LYS A 69 14.42 -8.44 14.19
C LYS A 69 13.33 -7.68 13.45
N CYS A 70 12.09 -8.17 13.43
CA CYS A 70 10.97 -7.44 12.82
C CYS A 70 10.57 -6.18 13.61
N HIS A 71 10.99 -6.05 14.87
CA HIS A 71 10.74 -4.89 15.72
C HIS A 71 11.87 -3.84 15.67
N ARG A 72 12.90 -4.04 14.84
CA ARG A 72 14.03 -3.12 14.68
C ARG A 72 13.65 -1.68 14.30
N ALA A 73 12.51 -1.50 13.63
CA ALA A 73 11.97 -0.19 13.25
C ALA A 73 10.50 -0.31 12.79
N PRO A 74 9.76 0.80 12.68
CA PRO A 74 8.44 0.80 12.04
C PRO A 74 8.47 0.30 10.60
N ILE A 75 7.35 -0.26 10.12
CA ILE A 75 7.23 -0.92 8.82
C ILE A 75 7.63 -0.02 7.65
N PHE A 76 7.35 1.29 7.73
CA PHE A 76 7.70 2.26 6.70
C PHE A 76 9.21 2.59 6.63
N MET A 77 9.97 2.24 7.69
CA MET A 77 11.44 2.28 7.67
C MET A 77 12.03 0.96 7.19
N ARG A 78 11.42 -0.16 7.57
CA ARG A 78 11.87 -1.52 7.17
C ARG A 78 11.61 -1.82 5.70
N VAL A 79 10.54 -1.24 5.15
CA VAL A 79 10.10 -1.40 3.76
C VAL A 79 9.89 0.01 3.18
N PRO A 80 10.96 0.65 2.65
CA PRO A 80 10.89 2.01 2.14
C PRO A 80 9.81 2.18 1.06
N PHE A 81 9.05 3.26 1.16
CA PHE A 81 7.97 3.60 0.23
C PHE A 81 8.51 4.52 -0.87
N LEU A 82 8.74 3.99 -2.07
CA LEU A 82 9.57 4.62 -3.11
C LEU A 82 9.22 6.07 -3.42
N GLU A 83 7.95 6.36 -3.68
CA GLU A 83 7.46 7.69 -4.03
C GLU A 83 7.06 8.56 -2.82
N PHE A 84 7.37 8.12 -1.60
CA PHE A 84 7.00 8.85 -0.40
C PHE A 84 7.84 10.12 -0.22
N LYS A 85 7.15 11.22 0.07
CA LYS A 85 7.72 12.45 0.60
C LYS A 85 6.65 13.16 1.43
N ALA A 86 7.05 13.73 2.56
CA ALA A 86 6.21 14.60 3.36
C ALA A 86 7.08 15.63 4.09
N PRO A 87 6.57 16.84 4.40
CA PRO A 87 7.30 17.81 5.19
C PRO A 87 7.74 17.22 6.55
N GLY A 88 9.02 17.38 6.89
CA GLY A 88 9.56 16.94 8.18
C GLY A 88 9.79 15.42 8.35
N ILE A 89 9.56 14.61 7.31
CA ILE A 89 9.88 13.17 7.33
C ILE A 89 10.85 12.85 6.18
N PRO A 90 11.89 12.01 6.41
CA PRO A 90 12.72 11.49 5.33
C PRO A 90 11.88 10.88 4.21
N SER A 91 12.20 11.23 2.97
CA SER A 91 11.61 10.63 1.78
C SER A 91 11.94 9.14 1.70
N GLY A 92 11.15 8.39 0.93
CA GLY A 92 11.43 6.98 0.68
C GLY A 92 12.82 6.74 0.09
N MET A 93 13.24 7.61 -0.82
CA MET A 93 14.57 7.57 -1.43
C MET A 93 15.70 7.86 -0.43
N GLU A 94 15.48 8.68 0.59
CA GLU A 94 16.46 8.89 1.67
C GLU A 94 16.55 7.67 2.57
N THR A 95 15.40 7.13 3.02
CA THR A 95 15.37 5.88 3.80
C THR A 95 16.04 4.72 3.05
N LEU A 96 15.86 4.65 1.73
CA LEU A 96 16.39 3.60 0.89
C LEU A 96 17.92 3.58 0.81
N LYS A 97 18.60 4.71 1.03
CA LYS A 97 20.08 4.78 1.03
C LYS A 97 20.70 3.92 2.12
N ASP A 98 20.05 3.86 3.28
CA ASP A 98 20.51 3.12 4.45
C ASP A 98 19.87 1.73 4.58
N THR A 99 19.09 1.30 3.59
CA THR A 99 18.40 0.01 3.60
C THR A 99 19.31 -1.09 3.06
N PRO A 100 19.74 -2.07 3.89
CA PRO A 100 20.61 -3.14 3.45
C PRO A 100 19.87 -4.10 2.52
N ALA A 101 20.62 -4.74 1.63
CA ALA A 101 20.09 -5.77 0.75
C ALA A 101 19.98 -7.14 1.45
N PRO A 102 19.09 -8.03 0.99
CA PRO A 102 18.09 -7.80 -0.07
C PRO A 102 16.97 -6.86 0.41
N ARG A 103 16.59 -5.87 -0.42
CA ARG A 103 15.67 -4.79 -0.02
C ARG A 103 14.23 -5.15 -0.33
N LEU A 104 13.34 -4.89 0.63
CA LEU A 104 11.89 -4.90 0.41
C LEU A 104 11.44 -3.48 0.11
N LEU A 105 10.82 -3.26 -1.05
CA LEU A 105 10.39 -1.95 -1.51
C LEU A 105 8.86 -1.90 -1.56
N LYS A 106 8.26 -0.75 -1.25
CA LYS A 106 6.82 -0.53 -1.40
C LYS A 106 6.55 0.52 -2.48
N THR A 107 5.49 0.34 -3.27
CA THR A 107 4.93 1.39 -4.14
C THR A 107 3.42 1.24 -4.36
N HIS A 108 2.79 2.35 -4.75
CA HIS A 108 1.44 2.40 -5.32
C HIS A 108 1.44 3.02 -6.73
N LEU A 109 2.61 3.24 -7.32
CA LEU A 109 2.70 3.84 -8.65
C LEU A 109 2.04 2.93 -9.71
N PRO A 110 1.20 3.48 -10.59
CA PRO A 110 0.83 2.78 -11.81
C PRO A 110 2.05 2.60 -12.71
N LEU A 111 1.97 1.67 -13.66
CA LEU A 111 3.09 1.29 -14.53
C LEU A 111 3.65 2.47 -15.33
N ALA A 112 2.79 3.43 -15.72
CA ALA A 112 3.20 4.64 -16.42
C ALA A 112 4.18 5.54 -15.64
N LEU A 113 4.27 5.36 -14.32
CA LEU A 113 5.16 6.12 -13.44
C LEU A 113 6.21 5.25 -12.75
N LEU A 114 6.17 3.94 -12.95
CA LEU A 114 7.09 3.01 -12.30
C LEU A 114 8.53 3.22 -12.84
N PRO A 115 9.56 3.31 -11.97
CA PRO A 115 10.94 3.41 -12.43
C PRO A 115 11.35 2.22 -13.32
N GLN A 116 11.71 2.51 -14.57
CA GLN A 116 12.02 1.50 -15.59
C GLN A 116 13.09 0.48 -15.15
N THR A 117 14.05 0.91 -14.31
CA THR A 117 15.08 0.04 -13.74
C THR A 117 14.52 -1.18 -12.99
N LEU A 118 13.30 -1.12 -12.42
CA LEU A 118 12.66 -2.27 -11.75
C LEU A 118 12.28 -3.36 -12.76
N LEU A 119 11.82 -2.94 -13.95
CA LEU A 119 11.46 -3.84 -15.04
C LEU A 119 12.71 -4.41 -15.72
N ASP A 120 13.70 -3.55 -15.98
CA ASP A 120 14.94 -3.93 -16.64
C ASP A 120 15.75 -4.95 -15.82
N GLN A 121 15.80 -4.76 -14.50
CA GLN A 121 16.52 -5.65 -13.58
C GLN A 121 15.73 -6.93 -13.23
N LYS A 122 14.54 -7.13 -13.80
CA LYS A 122 13.66 -8.28 -13.51
C LYS A 122 13.39 -8.48 -12.01
N VAL A 123 13.25 -7.37 -11.28
CA VAL A 123 12.91 -7.37 -9.85
C VAL A 123 11.62 -8.15 -9.64
N LYS A 124 11.62 -9.10 -8.71
CA LYS A 124 10.42 -9.85 -8.34
C LYS A 124 9.37 -8.90 -7.76
N VAL A 125 8.12 -9.07 -8.17
CA VAL A 125 6.99 -8.27 -7.68
C VAL A 125 6.03 -9.17 -6.90
N VAL A 126 5.65 -8.74 -5.70
CA VAL A 126 4.45 -9.25 -5.02
C VAL A 126 3.37 -8.19 -5.15
N TYR A 127 2.37 -8.47 -5.99
CA TYR A 127 1.22 -7.61 -6.18
C TYR A 127 0.03 -8.10 -5.35
N VAL A 128 -0.66 -7.20 -4.65
CA VAL A 128 -1.89 -7.55 -3.91
C VAL A 128 -3.05 -6.70 -4.40
N ALA A 129 -4.07 -7.37 -4.96
CA ALA A 129 -5.37 -6.80 -5.27
C ALA A 129 -6.35 -7.00 -4.12
N ARG A 130 -7.38 -6.17 -4.07
CA ARG A 130 -8.53 -6.29 -3.17
C ARG A 130 -9.77 -5.81 -3.90
N ASN A 131 -10.93 -6.38 -3.59
CA ASN A 131 -12.18 -5.98 -4.22
C ASN A 131 -12.42 -4.46 -4.12
N ALA A 132 -12.86 -3.84 -5.20
CA ALA A 132 -12.95 -2.39 -5.33
C ALA A 132 -13.86 -1.73 -4.28
N LYS A 133 -14.94 -2.41 -3.87
CA LYS A 133 -15.91 -1.87 -2.90
C LYS A 133 -15.28 -1.70 -1.52
N ASP A 134 -14.57 -2.71 -1.01
CA ASP A 134 -13.83 -2.58 0.25
C ASP A 134 -12.65 -1.60 0.13
N VAL A 135 -12.00 -1.54 -1.03
CA VAL A 135 -10.95 -0.55 -1.30
C VAL A 135 -11.52 0.87 -1.18
N ALA A 136 -12.63 1.18 -1.85
CA ALA A 136 -13.26 2.49 -1.81
C ALA A 136 -13.60 2.93 -0.38
N VAL A 137 -14.29 2.07 0.40
CA VAL A 137 -14.60 2.38 1.82
C VAL A 137 -13.34 2.54 2.65
N SER A 138 -12.35 1.65 2.48
CA SER A 138 -11.11 1.76 3.22
C SER A 138 -10.30 3.01 2.85
N TYR A 139 -10.43 3.50 1.61
CA TYR A 139 -9.71 4.66 1.13
C TYR A 139 -10.38 5.95 1.60
N TYR A 140 -11.71 6.00 1.59
CA TYR A 140 -12.49 7.11 2.16
C TYR A 140 -12.09 7.41 3.61
N HIS A 141 -12.06 6.39 4.48
CA HIS A 141 -11.62 6.56 5.86
C HIS A 141 -10.14 6.95 5.99
N PHE A 142 -9.30 6.49 5.06
CA PHE A 142 -7.89 6.84 5.05
C PHE A 142 -7.66 8.30 4.65
N TYR A 143 -8.42 8.83 3.69
CA TYR A 143 -8.40 10.26 3.34
C TYR A 143 -8.72 11.14 4.54
N HIS A 144 -9.69 10.74 5.37
CA HIS A 144 -10.05 11.47 6.59
C HIS A 144 -8.90 11.53 7.59
N MET A 145 -8.21 10.43 7.87
CA MET A 145 -7.14 10.41 8.88
C MET A 145 -5.78 10.88 8.36
N ALA A 146 -5.46 10.67 7.08
CA ALA A 146 -4.16 11.02 6.50
C ALA A 146 -4.20 12.39 5.82
N LYS A 147 -3.75 13.43 6.55
CA LYS A 147 -3.89 14.86 6.20
C LYS A 147 -3.10 15.32 4.97
N VAL A 148 -2.31 14.43 4.36
CA VAL A 148 -1.66 14.66 3.06
C VAL A 148 -2.61 14.54 1.86
N HIS A 149 -3.78 13.92 2.05
CA HIS A 149 -4.82 13.84 1.02
C HIS A 149 -5.70 15.10 1.05
N PRO A 150 -6.30 15.49 -0.09
CA PRO A 150 -7.32 16.52 -0.11
C PRO A 150 -8.54 16.10 0.72
N GLU A 151 -9.44 17.04 0.98
CA GLU A 151 -10.71 16.76 1.64
C GLU A 151 -11.53 15.69 0.86
N PRO A 152 -11.90 14.57 1.50
CA PRO A 152 -12.66 13.51 0.83
C PRO A 152 -14.12 13.91 0.53
N GLY A 153 -14.68 14.87 1.27
CA GLY A 153 -16.10 15.21 1.21
C GLY A 153 -16.98 14.14 1.87
N THR A 154 -18.23 14.04 1.43
CA THR A 154 -19.15 12.99 1.84
C THR A 154 -18.79 11.65 1.17
N TRP A 155 -19.24 10.54 1.76
CA TRP A 155 -19.09 9.21 1.16
C TRP A 155 -19.62 9.16 -0.28
N ASP A 156 -20.80 9.69 -0.55
CA ASP A 156 -21.40 9.75 -1.89
C ASP A 156 -20.48 10.45 -2.89
N SER A 157 -19.98 11.63 -2.53
CA SER A 157 -19.08 12.39 -3.41
C SER A 157 -17.73 11.70 -3.62
N PHE A 158 -17.22 11.01 -2.59
CA PHE A 158 -15.98 10.26 -2.68
C PHE A 158 -16.13 9.03 -3.58
N LEU A 159 -17.26 8.31 -3.49
CA LEU A 159 -17.50 7.12 -4.32
C LEU A 159 -17.55 7.48 -5.80
N GLU A 160 -18.18 8.59 -6.17
CA GLU A 160 -18.19 9.09 -7.56
C GLU A 160 -16.77 9.41 -8.05
N LYS A 161 -15.96 10.11 -7.25
CA LYS A 161 -14.54 10.38 -7.58
C LYS A 161 -13.73 9.09 -7.72
N PHE A 162 -14.00 8.10 -6.87
CA PHE A 162 -13.32 6.81 -6.92
C PHE A 162 -13.64 6.06 -8.23
N MET A 163 -14.92 5.99 -8.64
CA MET A 163 -15.33 5.37 -9.91
C MET A 163 -14.73 6.11 -11.11
N ALA A 164 -14.65 7.44 -11.07
CA ALA A 164 -14.03 8.25 -12.12
C ALA A 164 -12.48 8.20 -12.12
N GLY A 165 -11.84 7.57 -11.13
CA GLY A 165 -10.38 7.57 -11.00
C GLY A 165 -9.79 8.93 -10.59
N GLU A 166 -10.59 9.82 -10.01
CA GLU A 166 -10.19 11.16 -9.55
C GLU A 166 -9.71 11.17 -8.07
N VAL A 167 -9.07 10.07 -7.66
CA VAL A 167 -8.47 9.89 -6.33
C VAL A 167 -6.97 9.66 -6.48
N SER A 168 -6.18 9.82 -5.41
CA SER A 168 -4.73 9.65 -5.47
C SER A 168 -4.39 8.26 -6.01
N TYR A 169 -3.42 8.21 -6.92
CA TYR A 169 -3.02 7.06 -7.74
C TYR A 169 -3.96 6.67 -8.89
N GLY A 170 -5.06 7.40 -9.09
CA GLY A 170 -5.92 7.26 -10.25
C GLY A 170 -6.93 6.12 -10.15
N SER A 171 -7.23 5.52 -11.30
CA SER A 171 -8.25 4.47 -11.44
C SER A 171 -7.80 3.14 -10.82
N TRP A 172 -8.60 2.63 -9.87
CA TRP A 172 -8.43 1.26 -9.35
C TRP A 172 -8.53 0.22 -10.48
N TYR A 173 -9.48 0.38 -11.40
CA TYR A 173 -9.74 -0.54 -12.51
C TYR A 173 -8.50 -0.69 -13.39
N GLN A 174 -7.93 0.44 -13.80
CA GLN A 174 -6.70 0.45 -14.60
C GLN A 174 -5.55 -0.20 -13.82
N HIS A 175 -5.35 0.19 -12.56
CA HIS A 175 -4.23 -0.27 -11.76
C HIS A 175 -4.25 -1.79 -11.54
N VAL A 176 -5.40 -2.39 -11.22
CA VAL A 176 -5.45 -3.86 -11.05
C VAL A 176 -5.26 -4.61 -12.37
N HIS A 177 -5.78 -4.06 -13.47
CA HIS A 177 -5.69 -4.67 -14.80
C HIS A 177 -4.27 -4.61 -15.38
N GLU A 178 -3.61 -3.45 -15.34
CA GLU A 178 -2.27 -3.31 -15.94
C GLU A 178 -1.22 -4.15 -15.21
N TRP A 179 -1.30 -4.25 -13.88
CA TRP A 179 -0.40 -5.09 -13.09
C TRP A 179 -0.70 -6.58 -13.27
N TRP A 180 -1.95 -6.94 -13.56
CA TRP A 180 -2.32 -8.30 -13.93
C TRP A 180 -1.71 -8.67 -15.28
N GLU A 181 -1.82 -7.81 -16.29
CA GLU A 181 -1.21 -8.03 -17.60
C GLU A 181 0.32 -8.10 -17.53
N LEU A 182 0.97 -7.26 -16.70
CA LEU A 182 2.41 -7.32 -16.48
C LEU A 182 2.88 -8.70 -15.98
N SER A 183 2.06 -9.41 -15.20
CA SER A 183 2.39 -10.74 -14.67
C SER A 183 2.65 -11.79 -15.75
N ARG A 184 2.19 -11.57 -16.98
CA ARG A 184 2.44 -12.46 -18.12
C ARG A 184 3.85 -12.36 -18.67
N THR A 185 4.55 -11.25 -18.42
CA THR A 185 5.85 -10.92 -19.02
C THR A 185 6.95 -10.59 -18.00
N HIS A 186 6.60 -10.52 -16.71
CA HIS A 186 7.50 -10.16 -15.62
C HIS A 186 7.26 -11.08 -14.41
N PRO A 187 8.26 -11.38 -13.57
CA PRO A 187 8.07 -12.21 -12.38
C PRO A 187 7.19 -11.50 -11.34
N VAL A 188 5.88 -11.70 -11.44
CA VAL A 188 4.87 -11.14 -10.55
C VAL A 188 4.09 -12.27 -9.87
N LEU A 189 4.10 -12.31 -8.54
CA LEU A 189 3.14 -13.06 -7.76
C LEU A 189 1.92 -12.17 -7.51
N TYR A 190 0.80 -12.50 -8.15
CA TYR A 190 -0.45 -11.76 -8.00
C TYR A 190 -1.33 -12.43 -6.94
N LEU A 191 -1.61 -11.71 -5.85
CA LEU A 191 -2.39 -12.19 -4.71
C LEU A 191 -3.69 -11.39 -4.55
N PHE A 192 -4.65 -11.99 -3.87
CA PHE A 192 -5.90 -11.34 -3.49
C PHE A 192 -5.99 -11.22 -1.96
N TYR A 193 -6.35 -10.04 -1.47
CA TYR A 193 -6.57 -9.77 -0.05
C TYR A 193 -7.58 -10.74 0.56
N GLU A 194 -8.62 -11.08 -0.20
CA GLU A 194 -9.68 -12.01 0.18
C GLU A 194 -9.14 -13.42 0.41
N ASP A 195 -8.25 -13.90 -0.45
CA ASP A 195 -7.58 -15.20 -0.28
C ASP A 195 -6.66 -15.20 0.94
N MET A 196 -5.94 -14.10 1.18
CA MET A 196 -5.09 -13.93 2.37
C MET A 196 -5.93 -13.93 3.64
N LYS A 197 -7.17 -13.39 3.59
CA LYS A 197 -8.13 -13.40 4.69
C LYS A 197 -8.72 -14.77 4.93
N GLU A 198 -9.04 -15.50 3.87
CA GLU A 198 -9.63 -16.84 3.94
C GLU A 198 -8.63 -17.86 4.47
N ASN A 199 -7.43 -17.91 3.89
CA ASN A 199 -6.40 -18.88 4.26
C ASN A 199 -5.00 -18.23 4.26
N PRO A 200 -4.62 -17.54 5.34
CA PRO A 200 -3.33 -16.86 5.42
C PRO A 200 -2.15 -17.81 5.29
N LYS A 201 -2.25 -19.05 5.80
CA LYS A 201 -1.18 -20.05 5.70
C LYS A 201 -0.89 -20.41 4.24
N ARG A 202 -1.94 -20.66 3.44
CA ARG A 202 -1.85 -20.95 2.00
C ARG A 202 -1.16 -19.81 1.25
N GLU A 203 -1.57 -18.56 1.49
CA GLU A 203 -0.99 -17.42 0.79
C GLU A 203 0.46 -17.13 1.22
N ILE A 204 0.80 -17.33 2.51
CA ILE A 204 2.19 -17.23 2.99
C ILE A 204 3.07 -18.29 2.34
N GLN A 205 2.57 -19.52 2.15
CA GLN A 205 3.30 -20.57 1.45
C GLN A 205 3.59 -20.23 -0.01
N LYS A 206 2.62 -19.64 -0.74
CA LYS A 206 2.85 -19.13 -2.11
C LYS A 206 3.95 -18.07 -2.14
N ILE A 207 3.96 -17.15 -1.16
CA ILE A 207 5.00 -16.12 -1.05
C ILE A 207 6.37 -16.75 -0.81
N LEU A 208 6.47 -17.72 0.12
CA LEU A 208 7.71 -18.45 0.41
C LEU A 208 8.30 -19.11 -0.84
N GLU A 209 7.46 -19.83 -1.59
CA GLU A 209 7.84 -20.46 -2.86
C GLU A 209 8.34 -19.42 -3.87
N PHE A 210 7.58 -18.35 -4.07
CA PHE A 210 7.92 -17.29 -5.03
C PHE A 210 9.25 -16.60 -4.72
N VAL A 211 9.53 -16.32 -3.43
CA VAL A 211 10.80 -15.72 -3.01
C VAL A 211 11.93 -16.73 -2.89
N GLY A 212 11.67 -18.03 -3.12
CA GLY A 212 12.67 -19.10 -3.07
C GLY A 212 13.20 -19.37 -1.66
N ARG A 213 12.33 -19.27 -0.65
CA ARG A 213 12.68 -19.51 0.76
C ARG A 213 11.82 -20.63 1.34
N SER A 214 12.39 -21.36 2.30
CA SER A 214 11.70 -22.40 3.05
C SER A 214 11.81 -22.08 4.54
N LEU A 215 10.72 -22.28 5.28
CA LEU A 215 10.65 -22.12 6.73
C LEU A 215 9.96 -23.35 7.34
N PRO A 216 10.35 -23.76 8.56
CA PRO A 216 9.64 -24.82 9.28
C PRO A 216 8.16 -24.49 9.44
N GLU A 217 7.31 -25.54 9.44
CA GLU A 217 5.86 -25.36 9.56
C GLU A 217 5.47 -24.59 10.83
N GLU A 218 6.16 -24.83 11.94
CA GLU A 218 5.97 -24.10 13.20
C GLU A 218 6.23 -22.59 13.03
N THR A 219 7.28 -22.22 12.31
CA THR A 219 7.60 -20.82 11.98
C THR A 219 6.53 -20.20 11.08
N VAL A 220 6.01 -20.95 10.10
CA VAL A 220 4.89 -20.48 9.25
C VAL A 220 3.63 -20.24 10.10
N ASN A 221 3.28 -21.17 10.99
CA ASN A 221 2.14 -21.01 11.90
C ASN A 221 2.34 -19.80 12.84
N PHE A 222 3.56 -19.59 13.34
CA PHE A 222 3.92 -18.41 14.13
C PHE A 222 3.71 -17.11 13.34
N MET A 223 4.17 -17.06 12.09
CA MET A 223 3.95 -15.91 11.22
C MET A 223 2.46 -15.66 10.94
N VAL A 224 1.65 -16.69 10.72
CA VAL A 224 0.19 -16.54 10.54
C VAL A 224 -0.44 -15.80 11.74
N GLN A 225 -0.02 -16.16 12.97
CA GLN A 225 -0.51 -15.50 14.18
C GLN A 225 -0.06 -14.04 14.27
N HIS A 226 1.24 -13.78 14.12
CA HIS A 226 1.83 -12.44 14.30
C HIS A 226 1.57 -11.47 13.15
N THR A 227 1.15 -11.98 11.99
CA THR A 227 0.64 -11.16 10.87
C THR A 227 -0.89 -11.07 10.85
N SER A 228 -1.58 -11.64 11.84
CA SER A 228 -3.03 -11.45 11.95
C SER A 228 -3.38 -9.99 12.21
N PHE A 229 -4.56 -9.56 11.74
CA PHE A 229 -5.03 -8.19 11.96
C PHE A 229 -5.04 -7.79 13.45
N LYS A 230 -5.43 -8.71 14.35
CA LYS A 230 -5.46 -8.49 15.80
C LYS A 230 -4.09 -8.14 16.36
N GLU A 231 -3.04 -8.87 15.94
CA GLU A 231 -1.68 -8.64 16.41
C GLU A 231 -1.07 -7.39 15.77
N MET A 232 -1.20 -7.22 14.45
CA MET A 232 -0.69 -6.03 13.76
C MET A 232 -1.36 -4.73 14.22
N LYS A 233 -2.65 -4.76 14.59
CA LYS A 233 -3.34 -3.58 15.14
C LYS A 233 -2.73 -3.08 16.45
N LYS A 234 -2.24 -3.99 17.29
CA LYS A 234 -1.59 -3.66 18.57
C LYS A 234 -0.11 -3.29 18.40
N ASN A 235 0.53 -3.76 17.33
CA ASN A 235 1.96 -3.58 17.13
C ASN A 235 2.30 -2.16 16.62
N PRO A 236 2.97 -1.31 17.43
CA PRO A 236 3.36 0.05 17.03
C PRO A 236 4.31 0.08 15.83
N MET A 237 5.02 -1.03 15.56
CA MET A 237 5.91 -1.16 14.40
C MET A 237 5.16 -1.44 13.10
N THR A 238 3.83 -1.60 13.13
CA THR A 238 3.01 -1.87 11.92
C THR A 238 1.74 -1.03 11.83
N ASN A 239 1.21 -0.52 12.94
CA ASN A 239 -0.10 0.15 12.98
C ASN A 239 -0.05 1.66 12.65
N TYR A 240 1.13 2.22 12.34
CA TYR A 240 1.37 3.63 12.00
C TYR A 240 1.09 4.65 13.12
N THR A 241 0.94 4.24 14.38
CA THR A 241 0.71 5.21 15.49
C THR A 241 1.96 6.01 15.87
N THR A 242 3.12 5.67 15.33
CA THR A 242 4.38 6.39 15.52
C THR A 242 4.58 7.55 14.52
N ILE A 243 3.69 7.69 13.53
CA ILE A 243 3.68 8.84 12.61
C ILE A 243 3.07 10.05 13.33
N PRO A 244 3.61 11.28 13.13
CA PRO A 244 3.03 12.49 13.69
C PRO A 244 1.54 12.65 13.40
N GLN A 245 0.77 13.11 14.40
CA GLN A 245 -0.68 13.32 14.29
C GLN A 245 -1.05 14.33 13.19
N ASP A 246 -0.15 15.28 12.88
CA ASP A 246 -0.32 16.25 11.79
C ASP A 246 -0.26 15.62 10.39
N LEU A 247 0.19 14.36 10.29
CA LEU A 247 0.18 13.59 9.05
C LEU A 247 -0.86 12.47 9.09
N MET A 248 -1.00 11.77 10.21
CA MET A 248 -1.98 10.69 10.41
C MET A 248 -2.68 10.81 11.77
N ASP A 249 -3.93 11.27 11.76
CA ASP A 249 -4.73 11.41 12.97
C ASP A 249 -5.60 10.17 13.22
N HIS A 250 -5.07 9.26 14.03
CA HIS A 250 -5.74 7.99 14.36
C HIS A 250 -7.00 8.16 15.22
N SER A 251 -7.24 9.35 15.80
CA SER A 251 -8.50 9.64 16.52
C SER A 251 -9.68 9.80 15.57
N ILE A 252 -9.43 10.25 14.33
CA ILE A 252 -10.44 10.38 13.26
C ILE A 252 -10.75 9.00 12.69
N SER A 253 -9.71 8.26 12.30
CA SER A 253 -9.83 6.87 11.87
C SER A 253 -8.51 6.14 12.08
N PRO A 254 -8.47 5.01 12.80
CA PRO A 254 -7.24 4.26 12.96
C PRO A 254 -6.80 3.63 11.63
N PHE A 255 -5.50 3.63 11.34
CA PHE A 255 -4.95 3.00 10.13
C PHE A 255 -5.34 1.50 10.05
N MET A 256 -5.21 0.79 11.18
CA MET A 256 -5.69 -0.57 11.37
C MET A 256 -7.19 -0.56 11.70
N ARG A 257 -8.02 -0.22 10.70
CA ARG A 257 -9.46 0.05 10.86
C ARG A 257 -10.27 -1.19 11.27
N LYS A 258 -10.60 -2.06 10.30
CA LYS A 258 -11.42 -3.26 10.51
C LYS A 258 -10.77 -4.57 10.03
N GLY A 259 -10.00 -4.57 8.94
CA GLY A 259 -9.27 -5.76 8.47
C GLY A 259 -10.18 -6.93 8.05
N MET A 260 -11.31 -6.64 7.42
CA MET A 260 -12.33 -7.61 6.99
C MET A 260 -12.61 -7.48 5.49
N ALA A 261 -13.00 -8.59 4.85
CA ALA A 261 -13.61 -8.59 3.54
C ALA A 261 -15.14 -8.48 3.69
N GLY A 262 -15.79 -7.67 2.83
CA GLY A 262 -17.24 -7.46 2.83
C GLY A 262 -17.74 -6.34 3.76
N ASP A 263 -16.86 -5.54 4.36
CA ASP A 263 -17.27 -4.44 5.24
C ASP A 263 -18.01 -3.34 4.48
N TRP A 264 -17.73 -3.22 3.18
CA TRP A 264 -18.39 -2.28 2.28
C TRP A 264 -19.92 -2.32 2.33
N LYS A 265 -20.51 -3.50 2.63
CA LYS A 265 -21.97 -3.68 2.76
C LYS A 265 -22.61 -2.83 3.86
N THR A 266 -21.82 -2.36 4.82
CA THR A 266 -22.29 -1.48 5.91
C THR A 266 -22.25 0.01 5.56
N THR A 267 -21.72 0.36 4.38
CA THR A 267 -21.52 1.76 3.94
C THR A 267 -22.21 2.04 2.61
N PHE A 268 -22.14 1.12 1.66
CA PHE A 268 -22.85 1.25 0.39
C PHE A 268 -24.36 1.21 0.61
N THR A 269 -25.07 2.18 0.04
CA THR A 269 -26.52 2.05 -0.15
C THR A 269 -26.81 1.07 -1.30
N VAL A 270 -28.05 0.56 -1.38
CA VAL A 270 -28.46 -0.31 -2.49
C VAL A 270 -28.29 0.39 -3.83
N ALA A 271 -28.73 1.65 -3.94
CA ALA A 271 -28.60 2.45 -5.17
C ALA A 271 -27.13 2.66 -5.58
N GLN A 272 -26.24 2.96 -4.62
CA GLN A 272 -24.81 3.06 -4.88
C GLN A 272 -24.23 1.71 -5.34
N ASN A 273 -24.67 0.60 -4.73
CA ASN A 273 -24.21 -0.73 -5.12
C ASN A 273 -24.63 -1.08 -6.55
N GLU A 274 -25.89 -0.85 -6.91
CA GLU A 274 -26.40 -1.11 -8.27
C GLU A 274 -25.67 -0.26 -9.31
N ARG A 275 -25.49 1.03 -9.03
CA ARG A 275 -24.71 1.94 -9.89
C ARG A 275 -23.26 1.47 -10.04
N PHE A 276 -22.62 1.09 -8.94
CA PHE A 276 -21.23 0.63 -8.95
C PHE A 276 -21.09 -0.69 -9.72
N ASP A 277 -22.02 -1.62 -9.56
CA ASP A 277 -22.03 -2.90 -10.28
C ASP A 277 -22.22 -2.71 -11.79
N ALA A 278 -23.02 -1.71 -12.20
CA ALA A 278 -23.18 -1.35 -13.61
C ALA A 278 -21.92 -0.67 -14.20
N ASP A 279 -21.21 0.15 -13.42
CA ASP A 279 -19.94 0.79 -13.82
C ASP A 279 -18.78 -0.22 -13.89
N TYR A 280 -18.81 -1.24 -13.03
CA TYR A 280 -17.77 -2.26 -12.91
C TYR A 280 -17.80 -3.32 -14.03
N ALA A 281 -18.98 -3.59 -14.60
CA ALA A 281 -19.23 -4.67 -15.57
C ALA A 281 -18.65 -4.39 -16.95
#